data_AF-A0A432FBU4-F1
#
_entry.id   AF-A0A432FBU4-F1
#
_cell.length_a   1.000
_cell.length_b   1.000
_cell.length_c   1.000
_cell.angle_alpha   90.00
_cell.angle_beta   90.00
_cell.angle_gamma   90.00
#
_symmetry.space_group_name_H-M   'P 1'
#
loop_
_entity.id
_entity.type
_entity.pdbx_description
1 polymer ?
#
loop_
_entity_poly.entity_id
_entity_poly.type
_entity_poly.pdbx_seq_one_letter_code
_entity_poly.pdbx_strand_id
1 'polypeptide(L)'
;MIKSKSLVPNNDPSLLWINSGVATLKPYFSGEKIPPSPRLVNSQLSLRTNDIENVGITSRHHTLFEMLGNFSIGDYFKEEALEYAFEFVFDVLKFDKEKVYITYYEKDKVTYDK
;
A
#
# COMPACT_ATOMS: atom_id res chain seq x y z
N MET A 1 0.00 -12.26 8.31
CA MET A 1 0.06 -10.82 8.69
C MET A 1 1.43 -10.53 9.28
N ILE A 2 2.08 -9.46 8.86
CA ILE A 2 3.36 -9.00 9.42
C ILE A 2 3.12 -7.76 10.29
N LYS A 3 3.88 -7.63 11.37
CA LYS A 3 3.75 -6.49 12.29
C LYS A 3 4.27 -5.21 11.65
N SER A 4 3.65 -4.08 12.00
CA SER A 4 4.17 -2.75 11.69
C SER A 4 5.61 -2.61 12.17
N LYS A 5 6.46 -1.99 11.36
CA LYS A 5 7.84 -1.63 11.70
C LYS A 5 7.91 -0.21 12.27
N SER A 6 9.04 0.10 12.91
CA SER A 6 9.37 1.43 13.41
C SER A 6 9.25 2.50 12.31
N LEU A 7 8.85 3.71 12.69
CA LEU A 7 8.90 4.88 11.81
C LEU A 7 10.32 5.26 11.40
N VAL A 8 11.30 4.96 12.26
CA VAL A 8 12.73 5.14 11.99
C VAL A 8 13.21 3.94 11.16
N PRO A 9 13.66 4.15 9.91
CA PRO A 9 14.19 3.08 9.08
C PRO A 9 15.42 2.43 9.71
N ASN A 10 15.55 1.12 9.55
CA ASN A 10 16.73 0.39 9.99
C ASN A 10 17.61 0.09 8.77
N ASN A 11 18.84 0.61 8.76
CA ASN A 11 19.83 0.41 7.69
C ASN A 11 19.40 0.86 6.28
N ASP A 12 18.53 1.88 6.16
CA ASP A 12 18.24 2.52 4.86
C ASP A 12 18.56 4.03 4.94
N PRO A 13 19.75 4.47 4.48
CA PRO A 13 20.15 5.88 4.53
C PRO A 13 19.40 6.75 3.53
N SER A 14 18.63 6.16 2.59
CA SER A 14 17.85 6.90 1.60
C SER A 14 16.48 7.34 2.12
N LEU A 15 16.02 6.76 3.23
CA LEU A 15 14.73 7.07 3.84
C LEU A 15 14.93 7.84 5.14
N LEU A 16 14.26 8.98 5.26
CA LEU A 16 14.18 9.72 6.53
C LEU A 16 13.18 9.04 7.49
N TRP A 17 12.01 8.65 6.97
CA TRP A 17 10.93 8.01 7.71
C TRP A 17 10.30 6.90 6.88
N ILE A 18 9.73 5.88 7.53
CA ILE A 18 8.85 4.93 6.86
C ILE A 18 7.55 5.64 6.49
N ASN A 19 7.33 5.82 5.18
CA ASN A 19 6.21 6.58 4.62
C ASN A 19 5.10 5.71 3.98
N SER A 20 5.31 4.39 3.96
CA SER A 20 4.44 3.41 3.32
C SER A 20 4.67 1.99 3.86
N GLY A 21 3.66 1.12 3.69
CA GLY A 21 3.76 -0.30 4.02
C GLY A 21 4.87 -1.02 3.24
N VAL A 22 4.99 -0.75 1.95
CA VAL A 22 5.96 -1.40 1.04
C VAL A 22 7.42 -1.06 1.38
N ALA A 23 7.70 0.14 1.89
CA ALA A 23 9.06 0.55 2.27
C ALA A 23 9.71 -0.43 3.26
N THR A 24 8.90 -1.03 4.15
CA THR A 24 9.36 -2.03 5.13
C THR A 24 9.65 -3.41 4.53
N LEU A 25 9.24 -3.63 3.28
CA LEU A 25 9.30 -4.90 2.55
C LEU A 25 10.30 -4.87 1.38
N LYS A 26 11.00 -3.75 1.21
CA LYS A 26 12.01 -3.57 0.15
C LYS A 26 12.98 -4.75 0.02
N PRO A 27 13.55 -5.33 1.11
CA PRO A 27 14.45 -6.48 1.01
C PRO A 27 13.79 -7.76 0.45
N TYR A 28 12.48 -7.90 0.60
CA TYR A 28 11.74 -9.04 0.03
C TYR A 28 11.47 -8.84 -1.45
N PHE A 29 11.10 -7.62 -1.85
CA PHE A 29 10.89 -7.27 -3.27
C PHE A 29 12.19 -7.24 -4.07
N SER A 30 13.32 -6.86 -3.47
CA SER A 30 14.64 -6.88 -4.12
C SER A 30 15.27 -8.27 -4.19
N GLY A 31 14.69 -9.27 -3.51
CA GLY A 31 15.23 -10.63 -3.43
C GLY A 31 16.41 -10.78 -2.46
N GLU A 32 16.80 -9.73 -1.72
CA GLU A 32 17.84 -9.80 -0.69
C GLU A 32 17.48 -10.73 0.46
N LYS A 33 16.19 -10.86 0.76
CA LYS A 33 15.66 -11.73 1.82
C LYS A 33 14.49 -12.54 1.31
N ILE A 34 14.40 -13.78 1.79
CA ILE A 34 13.22 -14.63 1.57
C ILE A 34 12.09 -14.14 2.49
N PRO A 35 10.90 -13.82 1.95
CA PRO A 35 9.77 -13.43 2.78
C PRO A 35 9.24 -14.63 3.59
N PRO A 36 8.63 -14.40 4.76
CA PRO A 36 8.04 -15.48 5.56
C PRO A 36 6.84 -16.15 4.88
N SER A 37 6.26 -15.50 3.87
CA SER A 37 5.18 -15.98 3.02
C SER A 37 5.22 -15.19 1.71
N PRO A 38 4.91 -15.79 0.56
CA PRO A 38 4.79 -15.06 -0.71
C PRO A 38 3.63 -14.05 -0.68
N ARG A 39 2.62 -14.27 0.19
CA ARG A 39 1.51 -13.34 0.43
C ARG A 39 1.66 -12.70 1.80
N LEU A 40 1.71 -11.37 1.84
CA LEU A 40 1.87 -10.59 3.07
C LEU A 40 0.75 -9.56 3.19
N VAL A 41 0.35 -9.26 4.42
CA VAL A 41 -0.57 -8.16 4.75
C VAL A 41 -0.08 -7.43 5.98
N ASN A 42 -0.24 -6.10 6.03
CA ASN A 42 0.06 -5.29 7.21
C ASN A 42 -0.87 -4.08 7.37
N SER A 43 -0.86 -3.54 8.60
CA SER A 43 -1.17 -2.13 8.87
C SER A 43 0.14 -1.48 9.29
N GLN A 44 0.67 -0.55 8.48
CA GLN A 44 1.93 0.11 8.75
C GLN A 44 1.70 1.56 9.18
N LEU A 45 2.13 1.90 10.40
CA LEU A 45 2.23 3.29 10.81
C LEU A 45 3.24 4.03 9.92
N SER A 46 2.80 5.11 9.28
CA SER A 46 3.53 5.80 8.22
C SER A 46 3.61 7.29 8.51
N LEU A 47 4.76 7.90 8.22
CA LEU A 47 4.99 9.33 8.36
C LEU A 47 5.32 9.99 7.01
N ARG A 48 4.59 11.05 6.65
CA ARG A 48 4.82 11.88 5.47
C ARG A 48 4.95 13.34 5.88
N THR A 49 6.19 13.79 6.05
CA THR A 49 6.49 15.20 6.36
C THR A 49 6.27 16.12 5.17
N ASN A 50 6.33 15.61 3.94
CA ASN A 50 6.08 16.39 2.73
C ASN A 50 4.64 16.92 2.64
N ASP A 51 3.71 16.30 3.38
CA ASP A 51 2.31 16.71 3.42
C ASP A 51 2.04 17.79 4.48
N ILE A 52 3.05 18.26 5.24
CA ILE A 52 2.88 19.13 6.41
C ILE A 52 2.12 20.42 6.10
N GLU A 53 2.37 21.05 4.96
CA GLU A 53 1.70 22.29 4.55
C GLU A 53 0.21 22.07 4.25
N ASN A 54 -0.23 20.84 3.96
CA ASN A 54 -1.62 20.52 3.67
C ASN A 54 -2.41 20.11 4.93
N VAL A 55 -1.72 19.85 6.03
CA VAL A 55 -2.31 19.39 7.29
C VAL A 55 -3.04 20.56 7.97
N GLY A 56 -4.32 20.35 8.25
CA GLY A 56 -5.20 21.40 8.77
C GLY A 56 -5.79 22.32 7.68
N ILE A 57 -5.27 22.29 6.45
CA ILE A 57 -5.86 22.99 5.29
C ILE A 57 -6.92 22.12 4.60
N THR A 58 -6.67 20.82 4.54
CA THR A 58 -7.54 19.86 3.84
C THR A 58 -8.05 18.79 4.79
N SER A 59 -9.14 18.12 4.41
CA SER A 59 -9.76 17.04 5.20
C SER A 59 -9.09 15.66 5.07
N ARG A 60 -8.01 15.54 4.27
CA ARG A 60 -7.46 14.23 3.87
C ARG A 60 -5.95 14.08 4.06
N HIS A 61 -5.24 15.15 4.40
CA HIS A 61 -3.78 15.09 4.58
C HIS A 61 -3.44 15.00 6.07
N HIS A 62 -2.61 14.02 6.40
CA HIS A 62 -2.05 13.79 7.73
C HIS A 62 -0.52 13.64 7.61
N THR A 63 0.23 14.07 8.62
CA THR A 63 1.65 13.71 8.71
C THR A 63 1.83 12.27 9.15
N LEU A 64 1.06 11.82 10.16
CA LEU A 64 1.07 10.46 10.70
C LEU A 64 -0.25 9.76 10.37
N PHE A 65 -0.19 8.57 9.78
CA PHE A 65 -1.36 7.78 9.43
C PHE A 65 -1.02 6.28 9.35
N GLU A 66 -2.04 5.42 9.30
CA GLU A 66 -1.86 3.99 9.06
C GLU A 66 -2.12 3.64 7.60
N MET A 67 -1.23 2.85 7.01
CA MET A 67 -1.36 2.33 5.66
C MET A 67 -1.63 0.83 5.71
N LEU A 68 -2.84 0.44 5.32
CA LEU A 68 -3.21 -0.95 5.10
C LEU A 68 -2.70 -1.41 3.74
N GLY A 69 -2.18 -2.63 3.64
CA GLY A 69 -1.74 -3.19 2.37
C GLY A 69 -1.69 -4.71 2.32
N ASN A 70 -1.94 -5.25 1.13
CA ASN A 70 -1.66 -6.62 0.74
C ASN A 70 -0.54 -6.63 -0.32
N PHE A 71 0.42 -7.54 -0.16
CA PHE A 71 1.63 -7.59 -0.96
C PHE A 71 1.86 -9.02 -1.49
N SER A 72 2.12 -9.11 -2.79
CA SER A 72 2.54 -10.33 -3.47
C SER A 72 4.05 -10.28 -3.72
N ILE A 73 4.78 -11.27 -3.22
CA ILE A 73 6.19 -11.49 -3.49
C ILE A 73 6.31 -12.74 -4.36
N GLY A 74 6.18 -12.56 -5.68
CA GLY A 74 6.33 -13.62 -6.68
C GLY A 74 5.17 -14.63 -6.72
N ASP A 75 3.96 -14.21 -6.36
CA ASP A 75 2.76 -15.06 -6.36
C ASP A 75 1.66 -14.46 -7.26
N TYR A 76 0.65 -13.75 -6.73
CA TYR A 76 -0.39 -13.12 -7.55
C TYR A 76 0.05 -11.82 -8.24
N PHE A 77 -0.66 -11.39 -9.28
CA PHE A 77 -0.37 -10.14 -9.99
C PHE A 77 -1.63 -9.27 -10.13
N LYS A 78 -1.87 -8.66 -11.30
CA LYS A 78 -2.94 -7.67 -11.50
C LYS A 78 -4.34 -8.24 -11.28
N GLU A 79 -4.60 -9.41 -11.85
CA GLU A 79 -5.92 -10.05 -11.85
C GLU A 79 -6.43 -10.26 -10.43
N GLU A 80 -5.68 -10.96 -9.59
CA GLU A 80 -6.12 -11.23 -8.22
C GLU A 80 -5.97 -10.01 -7.32
N ALA A 81 -5.01 -9.12 -7.58
CA ALA A 81 -4.91 -7.86 -6.84
C ALA A 81 -6.17 -6.99 -7.01
N LEU A 82 -6.71 -6.93 -8.22
CA LEU A 82 -7.96 -6.23 -8.52
C LEU A 82 -9.15 -6.92 -7.86
N GLU A 83 -9.23 -8.25 -7.92
CA GLU A 83 -10.31 -9.03 -7.29
C GLU A 83 -10.36 -8.82 -5.77
N TYR A 84 -9.21 -8.88 -5.08
CA TYR A 84 -9.15 -8.64 -3.64
C TYR A 84 -9.57 -7.21 -3.27
N ALA A 85 -9.13 -6.21 -4.04
CA ALA A 85 -9.53 -4.83 -3.80
C ALA A 85 -11.03 -4.63 -4.04
N PHE A 86 -11.57 -5.23 -5.10
CA PHE A 86 -12.97 -5.13 -5.46
C PHE A 86 -13.88 -5.79 -4.40
N GLU A 87 -13.57 -7.02 -4.01
CA GLU A 87 -14.28 -7.74 -2.95
C GLU A 87 -14.23 -6.94 -1.64
N PHE A 88 -13.05 -6.44 -1.25
CA PHE A 88 -12.90 -5.68 -0.02
C PHE A 88 -13.73 -4.39 -0.03
N VAL A 89 -13.73 -3.62 -1.12
CA VAL A 89 -14.46 -2.35 -1.21
C VAL A 89 -15.97 -2.54 -1.30
N PHE A 90 -16.44 -3.48 -2.11
CA PHE A 90 -17.86 -3.60 -2.43
C PHE A 90 -18.60 -4.65 -1.62
N ASP A 91 -17.94 -5.74 -1.21
CA ASP A 91 -18.60 -6.83 -0.48
C ASP A 91 -18.35 -6.71 1.03
N VAL A 92 -17.13 -6.35 1.44
CA VAL A 92 -16.77 -6.19 2.86
C VAL A 92 -17.13 -4.80 3.39
N LEU A 93 -16.60 -3.74 2.78
CA LEU A 93 -16.88 -2.35 3.19
C LEU A 93 -18.25 -1.85 2.70
N LYS A 94 -18.86 -2.55 1.73
CA LYS A 94 -20.20 -2.25 1.20
C LYS A 94 -20.35 -0.83 0.65
N PHE A 95 -19.31 -0.34 -0.02
CA PHE A 95 -19.39 0.95 -0.68
C PHE A 95 -20.32 0.87 -1.89
N ASP A 96 -20.97 1.99 -2.19
CA ASP A 96 -21.84 2.14 -3.35
C ASP A 96 -20.98 2.20 -4.62
N LYS A 97 -21.20 1.27 -5.56
CA LYS A 97 -20.46 1.19 -6.83
C LYS A 97 -20.56 2.47 -7.64
N GLU A 98 -21.68 3.19 -7.55
CA GLU A 98 -21.88 4.45 -8.29
C GLU A 98 -21.04 5.61 -7.72
N LYS A 99 -20.49 5.46 -6.51
CA LYS A 99 -19.70 6.50 -5.82
C LYS A 99 -18.20 6.22 -5.82
N VAL A 100 -17.77 5.11 -6.40
CA VAL A 100 -16.36 4.71 -6.45
C VAL A 100 -15.83 4.88 -7.87
N TYR A 101 -14.73 5.61 -7.99
CA TYR A 101 -14.02 5.82 -9.25
C TYR A 101 -12.74 4.99 -9.25
N ILE A 102 -12.47 4.34 -10.39
CA ILE A 102 -11.25 3.56 -10.62
C ILE A 102 -10.43 4.29 -11.67
N THR A 103 -9.12 4.42 -11.42
CA THR A 103 -8.16 5.00 -12.37
C THR A 103 -7.06 4.00 -12.66
N TYR A 104 -6.55 4.03 -13.89
CA TYR A 104 -5.46 3.17 -14.35
C TYR A 104 -4.47 4.00 -15.17
N TYR A 105 -3.25 3.47 -15.36
CA TYR A 105 -2.26 4.12 -16.20
C TYR A 105 -2.61 3.95 -17.68
N GLU A 106 -2.57 5.02 -18.48
CA GLU A 106 -3.10 5.04 -19.86
C GLU A 106 -2.58 3.90 -20.77
N LYS A 107 -1.35 3.42 -20.55
CA LYS A 107 -0.71 2.37 -21.37
C LYS A 107 -0.95 0.96 -20.82
N ASP A 108 -1.59 0.85 -19.67
CA ASP A 108 -1.87 -0.41 -18.99
C ASP A 108 -3.16 -1.05 -19.49
N LYS A 109 -3.12 -1.57 -20.72
CA LYS A 109 -4.27 -2.24 -21.34
C LYS A 109 -4.75 -3.44 -20.55
N VAL A 110 -3.83 -4.18 -19.93
CA VAL A 110 -4.15 -5.36 -19.10
C VAL A 110 -5.09 -5.00 -17.95
N THR A 111 -4.89 -3.83 -17.34
CA THR A 111 -5.78 -3.36 -16.25
C THR A 111 -7.09 -2.80 -16.80
N TYR A 112 -7.07 -2.15 -17.97
CA TYR A 112 -8.27 -1.60 -18.59
C TYR A 112 -9.28 -2.67 -19.05
N ASP A 113 -8.78 -3.80 -19.55
CA ASP A 113 -9.61 -4.88 -20.08
C ASP A 113 -10.26 -5.76 -18.97
N LYS A 114 -9.98 -5.46 -17.69
CA LYS A 114 -10.42 -6.19 -16.49
C LYS A 114 -11.55 -5.43 -15.78
#